data_AF-A0A8J6IT72-F1
#
_entry.id   AF-A0A8J6IT72-F1
#
_cell.length_a   1.000
_cell.length_b   1.000
_cell.length_c   1.000
_cell.angle_alpha   90.00
_cell.angle_beta   90.00
_cell.angle_gamma   90.00
#
_symmetry.space_group_name_H-M   'P 1'
#
loop_
_entity.id
_entity.type
_entity.pdbx_description
1 polymer ?
#
loop_
_entity_poly.entity_id
_entity_poly.type
_entity_poly.pdbx_seq_one_letter_code
_entity_poly.pdbx_strand_id
1 'polypeptide(L)'
;MIQLAAHSGMNNGGFYRLDSVWLCLKQHIEACFILAVITVSGIVSAQHDFLTERIVAHPRKSDFFYVDYRAINPDSDFYFRYIPMKVLRVKQDSVIFKVGNIAHSTPVTPRKHAMYDSAMQRNYYRDKTLELSRAQIDDLFKSGAIYQARRPDNIYIDGWVVIPRHEAYIE
;
A
#
# COMPACT_ATOMS: atom_id res chain seq x y z
N MET A 1 45.04 28.43 71.73
CA MET A 1 45.53 28.11 70.38
C MET A 1 44.43 27.37 69.65
N ILE A 2 43.92 27.97 68.58
CA ILE A 2 42.86 27.47 67.71
C ILE A 2 43.52 26.56 66.68
N GLN A 3 43.00 25.36 66.48
CA GLN A 3 43.33 24.59 65.27
C GLN A 3 42.04 24.25 64.53
N LEU A 4 41.98 24.82 63.33
CA LEU A 4 40.86 24.92 62.41
C LEU A 4 40.28 23.56 61.99
N ALA A 5 38.97 23.56 61.82
CA ALA A 5 38.23 22.64 60.98
C ALA A 5 38.73 22.70 59.52
N ALA A 6 39.01 21.54 58.92
CA ALA A 6 39.14 21.40 57.48
C ALA A 6 37.89 20.69 56.95
N HIS A 7 36.98 21.50 56.43
CA HIS A 7 35.83 21.13 55.65
C HIS A 7 36.31 20.81 54.22
N SER A 8 36.12 19.59 53.72
CA SER A 8 36.21 19.31 52.29
C SER A 8 35.05 18.42 51.85
N GLY A 9 33.87 19.03 51.79
CA GLY A 9 32.78 18.53 50.96
C GLY A 9 33.21 18.57 49.50
N MET A 10 33.65 17.44 48.96
CA MET A 10 33.86 17.30 47.52
C MET A 10 32.51 17.19 46.81
N ASN A 11 32.30 18.18 45.96
CA ASN A 11 31.08 18.45 45.22
C ASN A 11 30.91 17.45 44.07
N ASN A 12 30.27 16.31 44.32
CA ASN A 12 29.98 15.29 43.29
C ASN A 12 28.67 15.55 42.50
N GLY A 13 28.00 16.68 42.70
CA GLY A 13 26.66 16.95 42.15
C GLY A 13 26.60 17.40 40.67
N GLY A 14 27.73 17.67 40.02
CA GLY A 14 27.76 18.26 38.67
C GLY A 14 27.68 17.23 37.52
N PHE A 15 28.27 16.05 37.69
CA PHE A 15 28.42 15.08 36.60
C PHE A 15 27.09 14.33 36.31
N TYR A 16 26.37 13.91 37.35
CA TYR A 16 25.09 13.21 37.23
C TYR A 16 23.98 14.05 36.56
N ARG A 17 24.08 15.39 36.64
CA ARG A 17 23.04 16.31 36.13
C ARG A 17 23.11 16.45 34.60
N LEU A 18 24.30 16.42 34.01
CA LEU A 18 24.48 16.53 32.55
C LEU A 18 24.08 15.23 31.85
N ASP A 19 24.45 14.08 32.39
CA ASP A 19 24.07 12.77 31.87
C ASP A 19 22.54 12.58 31.88
N SER A 20 21.88 13.07 32.94
CA SER A 20 20.41 13.02 33.07
C SER A 20 19.70 13.90 32.04
N VAL A 21 20.21 15.11 31.77
CA VAL A 21 19.65 16.01 30.76
C VAL A 21 19.87 15.44 29.35
N TRP A 22 21.04 14.84 29.10
CA TRP A 22 21.34 14.18 27.83
C TRP A 22 20.43 12.97 27.57
N LEU A 23 20.21 12.12 28.59
CA LEU A 23 19.31 10.97 28.49
C LEU A 23 17.86 11.43 28.21
N CYS A 24 17.41 12.48 28.89
CA CYS A 24 16.10 13.07 28.69
C CYS A 24 15.93 13.63 27.27
N LEU A 25 16.90 14.42 26.78
CA LEU A 25 16.89 14.95 25.41
C LEU A 25 16.89 13.83 24.36
N LYS A 26 17.71 12.79 24.55
CA LYS A 26 17.76 11.62 23.67
C LYS A 26 16.40 10.92 23.60
N GLN A 27 15.75 10.69 24.74
CA GLN A 27 14.43 10.07 24.80
C GLN A 27 13.35 10.94 24.13
N HIS A 28 13.41 12.25 24.28
CA HIS A 28 12.47 13.16 23.60
C HIS A 28 12.70 13.18 22.08
N ILE A 29 13.95 13.14 21.61
CA ILE A 29 14.28 13.05 20.18
C ILE A 29 13.79 11.72 19.61
N GLU A 30 14.03 10.60 20.30
CA GLU A 30 13.55 9.27 19.88
C GLU A 30 12.01 9.23 19.81
N ALA A 31 11.33 9.78 20.82
CA ALA A 31 9.87 9.89 20.83
C ALA A 31 9.35 10.76 19.68
N CYS A 32 9.98 11.92 19.42
CA CYS A 32 9.64 12.78 18.29
C CYS A 32 9.85 12.07 16.94
N PHE A 33 10.92 11.29 16.81
CA PHE A 33 11.20 10.52 15.60
C PHE A 33 10.16 9.43 15.36
N ILE A 34 9.79 8.67 16.41
CA ILE A 34 8.73 7.65 16.32
C ILE A 34 7.39 8.29 15.93
N LEU A 35 7.03 9.41 16.56
CA LEU A 35 5.82 10.16 16.22
C LEU A 35 5.84 10.66 14.77
N ALA A 36 6.98 11.15 14.28
CA ALA A 36 7.13 11.58 12.90
C ALA A 36 6.94 10.42 11.92
N VAL A 37 7.54 9.26 12.18
CA VAL A 37 7.39 8.05 11.35
C VAL A 37 5.94 7.58 11.30
N ILE A 38 5.25 7.52 12.45
CA ILE A 38 3.83 7.15 12.52
C ILE A 38 2.97 8.14 11.72
N THR A 39 3.23 9.44 11.89
CA THR A 39 2.47 10.49 11.19
C THR A 39 2.65 10.40 9.68
N VAL A 40 3.89 10.27 9.21
CA VAL A 40 4.20 10.12 7.77
C VAL A 40 3.56 8.85 7.21
N SER A 41 3.64 7.73 7.92
CA SER A 41 3.00 6.47 7.51
C SER A 41 1.48 6.59 7.39
N GLY A 42 0.84 7.28 8.35
CA GLY A 42 -0.61 7.54 8.33
C GLY A 42 -1.03 8.40 7.15
N ILE A 43 -0.28 9.46 6.83
CA ILE A 43 -0.54 10.32 5.67
C ILE A 43 -0.43 9.53 4.37
N VAL A 44 0.63 8.73 4.20
CA VAL A 44 0.84 7.91 2.99
C VAL A 44 -0.29 6.90 2.81
N SER A 45 -0.71 6.25 3.90
CA SER A 45 -1.82 5.28 3.88
C SER A 45 -3.13 5.94 3.47
N ALA A 46 -3.49 7.07 4.11
CA ALA A 46 -4.70 7.81 3.77
C ALA A 46 -4.73 8.29 2.31
N GLN A 47 -3.57 8.70 1.76
CA GLN A 47 -3.47 9.05 0.35
C GLN A 47 -3.74 7.85 -0.57
N HIS A 48 -3.25 6.67 -0.22
CA HIS A 48 -3.49 5.45 -1.00
C HIS A 48 -4.95 5.01 -0.95
N ASP A 49 -5.60 5.14 0.20
CA ASP A 49 -7.02 4.81 0.36
C ASP A 49 -7.88 5.76 -0.48
N PHE A 50 -7.62 7.06 -0.40
CA PHE A 50 -8.33 8.07 -1.20
C PHE A 50 -8.15 7.87 -2.72
N LEU A 51 -6.95 7.49 -3.16
CA LEU A 51 -6.72 7.16 -4.58
C LEU A 51 -7.49 5.91 -5.00
N THR A 52 -7.47 4.88 -4.16
CA THR A 52 -8.20 3.63 -4.41
C THR A 52 -9.70 3.89 -4.52
N GLU A 53 -10.28 4.60 -3.54
CA GLU A 53 -11.69 4.97 -3.51
C GLU A 53 -12.10 5.72 -4.80
N ARG A 54 -11.30 6.70 -5.23
CA ARG A 54 -11.60 7.45 -6.47
C ARG A 54 -11.58 6.57 -7.71
N ILE A 55 -10.66 5.62 -7.81
CA ILE A 55 -10.57 4.70 -8.95
C ILE A 55 -11.73 3.71 -8.92
N VAL A 56 -12.10 3.19 -7.75
CA VAL A 56 -13.24 2.27 -7.58
C VAL A 56 -14.55 2.96 -7.95
N ALA A 57 -14.76 4.20 -7.50
CA ALA A 57 -15.95 4.98 -7.83
C ALA A 57 -16.03 5.31 -9.34
N HIS A 58 -14.90 5.65 -9.96
CA HIS A 58 -14.83 6.08 -11.37
C HIS A 58 -13.76 5.31 -12.16
N PRO A 59 -13.98 3.99 -12.40
CA PRO A 59 -13.05 3.16 -13.13
C PRO A 59 -13.04 3.57 -14.59
N ARG A 60 -11.88 3.37 -15.20
CA ARG A 60 -11.59 3.61 -16.61
C ARG A 60 -10.92 2.38 -17.19
N LYS A 61 -10.95 2.28 -18.51
CA LYS A 61 -10.18 1.27 -19.24
C LYS A 61 -8.72 1.31 -18.78
N SER A 62 -8.13 0.13 -18.61
CA SER A 62 -6.77 -0.07 -18.14
C SER A 62 -6.49 0.28 -16.67
N ASP A 63 -7.50 0.60 -15.86
CA ASP A 63 -7.32 0.62 -14.41
C ASP A 63 -7.08 -0.80 -13.87
N PHE A 64 -6.33 -0.90 -12.78
CA PHE A 64 -5.97 -2.15 -12.12
C PHE A 64 -6.60 -2.22 -10.73
N PHE A 65 -7.25 -3.33 -10.46
CA PHE A 65 -7.91 -3.66 -9.20
C PHE A 65 -7.18 -4.85 -8.60
N TYR A 66 -6.74 -4.72 -7.35
CA TYR A 66 -6.06 -5.79 -6.64
C TYR A 66 -7.01 -6.37 -5.62
N VAL A 67 -7.30 -7.66 -5.77
CA VAL A 67 -8.46 -8.28 -5.11
C VAL A 67 -8.13 -9.58 -4.42
N ASP A 68 -8.82 -9.85 -3.32
CA ASP A 68 -9.06 -11.21 -2.83
C ASP A 68 -10.12 -11.88 -3.71
N TYR A 69 -9.68 -12.71 -4.63
CA TYR A 69 -10.55 -13.34 -5.63
C TYR A 69 -11.54 -14.34 -5.02
N ARG A 70 -11.27 -14.84 -3.81
CA ARG A 70 -12.17 -15.78 -3.14
C ARG A 70 -13.50 -15.13 -2.77
N ALA A 71 -13.51 -13.81 -2.55
CA ALA A 71 -14.73 -13.04 -2.33
C ALA A 71 -15.65 -13.00 -3.57
N ILE A 72 -15.08 -13.20 -4.76
CA ILE A 72 -15.80 -13.25 -6.04
C ILE A 72 -16.18 -14.70 -6.40
N ASN A 73 -15.23 -15.62 -6.23
CA ASN A 73 -15.41 -17.05 -6.48
C ASN A 73 -14.96 -17.86 -5.26
N PRO A 74 -15.90 -18.27 -4.39
CA PRO A 74 -15.58 -19.03 -3.17
C PRO A 74 -14.87 -20.36 -3.41
N ASP A 75 -15.08 -20.97 -4.59
CA ASP A 75 -14.49 -22.25 -5.00
C ASP A 75 -13.05 -22.10 -5.56
N SER A 76 -12.55 -20.88 -5.65
CA SER A 76 -11.16 -20.62 -6.05
C SER A 76 -10.14 -21.02 -4.98
N ASP A 77 -8.86 -21.05 -5.37
CA ASP A 77 -7.75 -21.46 -4.51
C ASP A 77 -7.77 -20.72 -3.16
N PHE A 78 -7.70 -21.47 -2.06
CA PHE A 78 -7.73 -20.93 -0.70
C PHE A 78 -6.45 -20.17 -0.36
N TYR A 79 -5.31 -20.68 -0.82
CA TYR A 79 -4.00 -20.16 -0.49
C TYR A 79 -3.63 -19.03 -1.43
N PHE A 80 -3.75 -19.20 -2.75
CA PHE A 80 -3.38 -18.21 -3.76
C PHE A 80 -4.59 -17.43 -4.29
N ARG A 81 -5.04 -16.47 -3.51
CA ARG A 81 -6.29 -15.73 -3.78
C ARG A 81 -6.10 -14.26 -4.16
N TYR A 82 -4.93 -13.67 -3.93
CA TYR A 82 -4.70 -12.25 -4.19
C TYR A 82 -4.20 -12.02 -5.61
N ILE A 83 -5.04 -11.47 -6.47
CA ILE A 83 -4.76 -11.34 -7.90
C ILE A 83 -4.97 -9.91 -8.40
N PRO A 84 -4.31 -9.53 -9.50
CA PRO A 84 -4.63 -8.31 -10.23
C PRO A 84 -5.78 -8.58 -11.21
N MET A 85 -6.66 -7.60 -11.36
CA MET A 85 -7.67 -7.54 -12.40
C MET A 85 -7.51 -6.24 -13.18
N LYS A 86 -7.46 -6.31 -14.51
CA LYS A 86 -7.36 -5.14 -15.38
C LYS A 86 -8.74 -4.81 -15.94
N VAL A 87 -9.19 -3.57 -15.83
CA VAL A 87 -10.40 -3.09 -16.46
C VAL A 87 -10.23 -3.12 -17.98
N LEU A 88 -11.01 -3.95 -18.65
CA LEU A 88 -11.03 -4.04 -20.11
C LEU A 88 -12.00 -3.01 -20.71
N ARG A 89 -13.18 -2.87 -20.10
CA ARG A 89 -14.23 -1.97 -20.57
C ARG A 89 -15.17 -1.60 -19.43
N VAL A 90 -15.63 -0.35 -19.44
CA VAL A 90 -16.66 0.14 -18.53
C VAL A 90 -17.96 0.27 -19.32
N LYS A 91 -19.02 -0.37 -18.84
CA LYS A 91 -20.40 -0.17 -19.32
C LYS A 91 -21.13 0.77 -18.35
N GLN A 92 -22.41 1.02 -18.62
CA GLN A 92 -23.25 1.88 -17.80
C GLN A 92 -23.38 1.35 -16.36
N ASP A 93 -23.75 0.07 -16.20
CA ASP A 93 -24.01 -0.54 -14.88
C ASP A 93 -23.02 -1.64 -14.47
N SER A 94 -22.04 -1.93 -15.32
CA SER A 94 -21.06 -3.00 -15.08
C SER A 94 -19.67 -2.65 -15.60
N VAL A 95 -18.67 -3.37 -15.12
CA VAL A 95 -17.29 -3.27 -15.55
C VAL A 95 -16.81 -4.65 -15.94
N ILE A 96 -16.20 -4.75 -17.12
CA ILE A 96 -15.58 -5.98 -17.62
C ILE A 96 -14.09 -5.94 -17.29
N PHE A 97 -13.60 -7.01 -16.69
CA PHE A 97 -12.22 -7.21 -16.28
C PHE A 97 -11.56 -8.36 -17.04
N LYS A 98 -10.26 -8.21 -17.30
CA LYS A 98 -9.34 -9.34 -17.47
C LYS A 98 -8.78 -9.74 -16.12
N VAL A 99 -8.86 -11.02 -15.81
CA VAL A 99 -8.43 -11.57 -14.52
C VAL A 99 -7.00 -12.09 -14.64
N GLY A 100 -6.12 -11.72 -13.70
CA GLY A 100 -4.75 -12.21 -13.65
C GLY A 100 -4.68 -13.70 -13.30
N ASN A 101 -3.63 -14.36 -13.80
CA ASN A 101 -3.33 -15.76 -13.55
C ASN A 101 -2.23 -15.93 -12.48
N ILE A 102 -1.47 -14.86 -12.21
CA ILE A 102 -0.47 -14.84 -11.14
C ILE A 102 -1.14 -14.36 -9.86
N ALA A 103 -1.10 -15.22 -8.85
CA ALA A 103 -1.74 -15.01 -7.56
C ALA A 103 -0.72 -15.06 -6.43
N HIS A 104 -0.99 -14.30 -5.38
CA HIS A 104 -0.21 -14.31 -4.15
C HIS A 104 -1.02 -14.88 -2.99
N SER A 105 -0.30 -15.35 -1.97
CA SER A 105 -0.91 -15.90 -0.75
C SER A 105 -1.21 -14.86 0.32
N THR A 106 -0.69 -13.67 0.14
CA THR A 106 -0.93 -12.50 1.00
C THR A 106 -1.22 -11.29 0.12
N PRO A 107 -1.93 -10.26 0.63
CA PRO A 107 -2.05 -9.01 -0.08
C PRO A 107 -0.66 -8.43 -0.36
N VAL A 108 -0.40 -8.02 -1.60
CA VAL A 108 0.87 -7.41 -1.98
C VAL A 108 0.63 -6.10 -2.70
N THR A 109 1.63 -5.22 -2.67
CA THR A 109 1.52 -3.91 -3.30
C THR A 109 1.38 -4.04 -4.84
N PRO A 110 0.74 -3.06 -5.50
CA PRO A 110 0.66 -2.94 -6.95
C PRO A 110 2.00 -3.10 -7.64
N ARG A 111 3.04 -2.46 -7.08
CA ARG A 111 4.43 -2.61 -7.50
C ARG A 111 4.86 -4.07 -7.56
N LYS A 112 4.56 -4.87 -6.53
CA LYS A 112 4.96 -6.28 -6.47
C LYS A 112 4.21 -7.13 -7.51
N HIS A 113 2.95 -6.80 -7.77
CA HIS A 113 2.19 -7.42 -8.87
C HIS A 113 2.76 -7.06 -10.25
N ALA A 114 3.22 -5.82 -10.45
CA ALA A 114 3.71 -5.30 -11.73
C ALA A 114 5.20 -5.58 -11.99
N MET A 115 5.96 -5.93 -10.95
CA MET A 115 7.41 -6.09 -11.00
C MET A 115 7.86 -7.03 -12.13
N TYR A 116 9.00 -6.71 -12.75
CA TYR A 116 9.56 -7.43 -13.89
C TYR A 116 8.62 -7.53 -15.10
N ASP A 117 7.82 -6.47 -15.30
CA ASP A 117 6.87 -6.35 -16.41
C ASP A 117 5.97 -7.59 -16.52
N SER A 118 5.59 -8.15 -15.37
CA SER A 118 4.87 -9.43 -15.26
C SER A 118 3.59 -9.41 -16.10
N ALA A 119 2.89 -8.28 -16.15
CA ALA A 119 1.70 -8.05 -16.95
C ALA A 119 1.91 -8.21 -18.46
N MET A 120 3.17 -8.14 -18.94
CA MET A 120 3.55 -8.36 -20.33
C MET A 120 3.82 -9.84 -20.65
N GLN A 121 3.90 -10.71 -19.65
CA GLN A 121 4.17 -12.12 -19.86
C GLN A 121 3.00 -12.81 -20.57
N ARG A 122 3.32 -13.80 -21.41
CA ARG A 122 2.30 -14.68 -22.00
C ARG A 122 1.51 -15.35 -20.87
N ASN A 123 0.20 -15.43 -21.04
CA ASN A 123 -0.73 -16.05 -20.07
C ASN A 123 -0.79 -15.36 -18.70
N TYR A 124 -0.34 -14.10 -18.59
CA TYR A 124 -0.53 -13.32 -17.36
C TYR A 124 -2.01 -13.09 -17.04
N TYR A 125 -2.84 -12.90 -18.06
CA TYR A 125 -4.29 -12.82 -17.92
C TYR A 125 -4.94 -14.12 -18.37
N ARG A 126 -6.03 -14.51 -17.70
CA ARG A 126 -6.92 -15.58 -18.11
C ARG A 126 -7.64 -15.20 -19.41
N ASP A 127 -7.99 -16.21 -20.20
CA ASP A 127 -8.73 -16.00 -21.46
C ASP A 127 -10.16 -15.48 -21.23
N LYS A 128 -10.80 -15.96 -20.15
CA LYS A 128 -12.16 -15.55 -19.78
C LYS A 128 -12.15 -14.19 -19.11
N THR A 129 -13.08 -13.34 -19.53
CA THR A 129 -13.38 -12.07 -18.87
C THR A 129 -14.33 -12.28 -17.69
N LEU A 130 -14.23 -11.41 -16.70
CA LEU A 130 -15.15 -11.32 -15.58
C LEU A 130 -15.96 -10.02 -15.72
N GLU A 131 -17.28 -10.10 -15.65
CA GLU A 131 -18.14 -8.91 -15.61
C GLU A 131 -18.73 -8.77 -14.21
N LEU A 132 -18.54 -7.61 -13.58
CA LEU A 132 -19.10 -7.27 -12.27
C LEU A 132 -19.98 -6.03 -12.39
N SER A 133 -21.14 -6.05 -11.74
CA SER A 133 -21.98 -4.87 -11.59
C SER A 133 -21.33 -3.83 -10.68
N ARG A 134 -21.79 -2.57 -10.77
CA ARG A 134 -21.35 -1.50 -9.87
C ARG A 134 -21.58 -1.84 -8.40
N ALA A 135 -22.74 -2.40 -8.06
CA ALA A 135 -23.06 -2.82 -6.71
C ALA A 135 -22.07 -3.87 -6.18
N GLN A 136 -21.74 -4.88 -6.99
CA GLN A 136 -20.75 -5.89 -6.60
C GLN A 136 -19.36 -5.29 -6.36
N ILE A 137 -18.94 -4.34 -7.20
CA ILE A 137 -17.65 -3.66 -7.02
C ILE A 137 -17.65 -2.87 -5.71
N ASP A 138 -18.73 -2.14 -5.42
CA ASP A 138 -18.86 -1.37 -4.18
C ASP A 138 -18.87 -2.28 -2.95
N ASP A 139 -19.55 -3.42 -3.00
CA ASP A 139 -19.58 -4.39 -1.91
C ASP A 139 -18.21 -5.05 -1.69
N LEU A 140 -17.50 -5.37 -2.77
CA LEU A 140 -16.13 -5.88 -2.70
C LEU A 140 -15.16 -4.83 -2.12
N PHE A 141 -15.37 -3.54 -2.42
CA PHE A 141 -14.56 -2.49 -1.84
C PHE A 141 -14.86 -2.28 -0.36
N LYS A 142 -16.14 -2.18 0.03
CA LYS A 142 -16.58 -2.02 1.43
C LYS A 142 -16.17 -3.20 2.33
N SER A 143 -16.18 -4.41 1.80
CA SER A 143 -15.73 -5.61 2.51
C SER A 143 -14.21 -5.72 2.63
N GLY A 144 -13.44 -4.86 1.95
CA GLY A 144 -11.98 -4.92 1.88
C GLY A 144 -11.44 -5.98 0.92
N ALA A 145 -12.30 -6.66 0.16
CA ALA A 145 -11.88 -7.62 -0.86
C ALA A 145 -11.12 -6.93 -2.01
N ILE A 146 -11.54 -5.74 -2.44
CA ILE A 146 -10.70 -4.84 -3.24
C ILE A 146 -9.87 -4.02 -2.26
N TYR A 147 -8.62 -4.45 -2.03
CA TYR A 147 -7.74 -3.81 -1.07
C TYR A 147 -6.93 -2.66 -1.67
N GLN A 148 -6.79 -2.62 -3.01
CA GLN A 148 -6.09 -1.53 -3.68
C GLN A 148 -6.53 -1.39 -5.13
N ALA A 149 -6.46 -0.15 -5.65
CA ALA A 149 -6.63 0.12 -7.06
C ALA A 149 -5.58 1.11 -7.56
N ARG A 150 -5.14 0.95 -8.81
CA ARG A 150 -4.16 1.82 -9.47
C ARG A 150 -4.58 2.15 -10.88
N ARG A 151 -4.43 3.43 -11.23
CA ARG A 151 -4.48 3.90 -12.60
C ARG A 151 -3.05 4.02 -13.10
N PRO A 152 -2.66 3.33 -14.18
CA PRO A 152 -1.35 3.49 -14.78
C PRO A 152 -1.12 4.93 -15.23
N ASP A 153 0.11 5.43 -15.05
CA ASP A 153 0.57 6.65 -15.70
C ASP A 153 1.17 6.26 -17.06
N ASN A 154 0.45 6.59 -18.13
CA ASN A 154 0.70 6.07 -19.48
C ASN A 154 0.65 4.53 -19.53
N ILE A 155 1.80 3.85 -19.51
CA ILE A 155 1.91 2.39 -19.50
C ILE A 155 2.51 1.81 -18.22
N TYR A 156 2.76 2.66 -17.21
CA TYR A 156 3.55 2.30 -16.04
C TYR A 156 2.74 2.29 -14.75
N ILE A 157 3.05 1.34 -13.86
CA ILE A 157 2.72 1.40 -12.42
C ILE A 157 4.03 1.25 -11.65
N ASP A 158 4.35 2.25 -10.82
CA ASP A 158 5.54 2.27 -9.95
C ASP A 158 6.85 1.94 -10.70
N GLY A 159 6.96 2.39 -11.96
CA GLY A 159 8.14 2.21 -12.83
C GLY A 159 8.14 0.95 -13.69
N TRP A 160 7.14 0.07 -13.58
CA TRP A 160 7.04 -1.18 -14.35
C TRP A 160 5.97 -1.11 -15.43
N VAL A 161 6.22 -1.75 -16.58
CA VAL A 161 5.30 -1.75 -17.72
C VAL A 161 4.13 -2.69 -17.46
N VAL A 162 2.91 -2.16 -17.48
CA VAL A 162 1.67 -2.90 -17.22
C VAL A 162 0.68 -2.91 -18.40
N ILE A 163 0.92 -2.07 -19.41
CA ILE A 163 0.12 -2.02 -20.63
C ILE A 163 1.05 -2.14 -21.85
N PRO A 164 0.76 -3.03 -22.82
CA PRO A 164 1.49 -3.06 -24.08
C PRO A 164 1.33 -1.73 -24.83
N ARG A 165 2.41 -1.24 -25.44
CA ARG A 165 2.42 0.07 -26.10
C ARG A 165 1.27 0.26 -27.11
N HIS A 166 0.89 -0.77 -27.86
CA HIS A 166 -0.20 -0.67 -28.85
C HIS A 166 -1.59 -0.51 -28.20
N GLU A 167 -1.78 -0.92 -26.96
CA GLU A 167 -3.05 -0.80 -26.24
C GLU A 167 -3.19 0.58 -25.56
N ALA A 168 -2.07 1.22 -25.25
CA ALA A 168 -2.02 2.50 -24.55
C ALA A 168 -2.58 3.69 -25.36
N TYR A 169 -2.54 3.62 -26.69
CA TYR A 169 -2.94 4.71 -27.59
C TYR A 169 -4.31 4.49 -28.26
N ILE A 170 -5.05 3.47 -27.82
CA ILE A 170 -6.39 3.20 -28.34
C ILE A 170 -7.38 3.64 -27.25
N GLU A 171 -7.74 4.93 -27.28
CA GLU A 171 -8.87 5.48 -26.53
C GLU A 171 -10.20 5.08 -27.19
#